data_AF-A0A1H8ZTM3-F1
#
_entry.id   AF-A0A1H8ZTM3-F1
#
_cell.length_a   1.000
_cell.length_b   1.000
_cell.length_c   1.000
_cell.angle_alpha   90.00
_cell.angle_beta   90.00
_cell.angle_gamma   90.00
#
_symmetry.space_group_name_H-M   'P 1'
#
loop_
_entity.id
_entity.type
_entity.pdbx_description
1 polymer ?
#
loop_
_entity_poly.entity_id
_entity_poly.type
_entity_poly.pdbx_seq_one_letter_code
_entity_poly.pdbx_strand_id
1 'polypeptide(L)'
;MKHYFRLQRTIIERHLRAWGLAPWLVYTLVPLVFVGGSLLLLERSEYAAYAIAAGGLSPLQLLGEAERNRFLKIQFLPADYRNIRLAENGAITLPFVLLFLATGFWALALVQALVGGAMAFLNGRSRSSFALPTPFSRYPFEFAIGARQWWPLLLIAAFLLVMGLRADNFELSAFAWFVTVFTAMAFYQRPEPGFYVWVHTMTGKQFLIRKLFIGCGYLFLLGFPFILCLFLFFPEWWLIVLLGQLIAFLYLSLMITIKYTAYPQEISLPQGFVIGAGIMLPPLLLVIVPYYFSLASRRLGLVLGRGG
;
A
#
# COMPACT_ATOMS: atom_id res chain seq x y z
N MET A 1 -0.70 -26.62 19.03
CA MET A 1 -1.61 -25.67 18.31
C MET A 1 -2.13 -24.48 19.15
N LYS A 2 -2.76 -24.68 20.32
CA LYS A 2 -3.37 -23.58 21.11
C LYS A 2 -2.39 -22.44 21.45
N HIS A 3 -1.16 -22.78 21.83
CA HIS A 3 -0.11 -21.81 22.14
C HIS A 3 0.22 -20.90 20.94
N TYR A 4 0.26 -21.48 19.74
CA TYR A 4 0.53 -20.76 18.50
C TYR A 4 -0.54 -19.68 18.24
N PHE A 5 -1.82 -20.05 18.26
CA PHE A 5 -2.90 -19.08 18.02
C PHE A 5 -3.02 -18.03 19.13
N ARG A 6 -2.72 -18.40 20.38
CA ARG A 6 -2.61 -17.42 21.48
C ARG A 6 -1.49 -16.41 21.20
N LEU A 7 -0.34 -16.88 20.73
CA LEU A 7 0.77 -15.99 20.36
C LEU A 7 0.39 -15.08 19.19
N GLN A 8 -0.22 -15.62 18.12
CA GLN A 8 -0.68 -14.82 16.98
C GLN A 8 -1.66 -13.73 17.41
N ARG A 9 -2.63 -14.07 18.27
CA ARG A 9 -3.55 -13.10 18.85
C ARG A 9 -2.81 -12.00 19.62
N THR A 10 -1.86 -12.36 20.48
CA THR A 10 -1.06 -11.38 21.24
C THR A 10 -0.26 -10.46 20.32
N ILE A 11 0.32 -10.99 19.23
CA ILE A 11 1.06 -10.19 18.24
C ILE A 11 0.12 -9.19 17.56
N ILE A 12 -1.08 -9.63 17.12
CA ILE A 12 -2.07 -8.77 16.49
C ILE A 12 -2.55 -7.69 17.46
N GLU A 13 -2.94 -8.06 18.69
CA GLU A 13 -3.40 -7.09 19.69
C GLU A 13 -2.33 -6.06 20.03
N ARG A 14 -1.05 -6.45 20.06
CA ARG A 14 0.08 -5.52 20.25
C ARG A 14 0.21 -4.55 19.08
N HIS A 15 0.09 -5.02 17.84
CA HIS A 15 0.13 -4.15 16.65
C HIS A 15 -1.05 -3.18 16.64
N LEU A 16 -2.27 -3.65 16.93
CA LEU A 16 -3.45 -2.79 17.02
C LEU A 16 -3.29 -1.70 18.07
N ARG A 17 -2.80 -2.06 19.28
CA ARG A 17 -2.52 -1.08 20.33
C ARG A 17 -1.40 -0.11 19.95
N ALA A 18 -0.36 -0.56 19.25
CA ALA A 18 0.70 0.31 18.74
C ALA A 18 0.17 1.32 17.71
N TRP A 19 -0.86 0.96 16.94
CA TRP A 19 -1.59 1.87 16.05
C TRP A 19 -2.59 2.79 16.77
N GLY A 20 -2.73 2.67 18.09
CA GLY A 20 -3.69 3.42 18.89
C GLY A 20 -5.13 2.88 18.81
N LEU A 21 -5.34 1.67 18.29
CA LEU A 21 -6.65 1.04 18.18
C LEU A 21 -6.92 0.09 19.35
N ALA A 22 -8.12 0.19 19.92
CA ALA A 22 -8.60 -0.78 20.87
C ALA A 22 -8.95 -2.10 20.13
N PRO A 23 -8.36 -3.26 20.49
CA PRO A 23 -8.57 -4.51 19.74
C PRO A 23 -10.04 -4.93 19.62
N TRP A 24 -10.84 -4.70 20.67
CA TRP A 24 -12.27 -5.03 20.67
C TRP A 24 -13.04 -4.29 19.58
N LEU A 25 -12.68 -3.03 19.30
CA LEU A 25 -13.32 -2.21 18.28
C LEU A 25 -13.01 -2.71 16.87
N VAL A 26 -11.79 -3.20 16.65
CA VAL A 26 -11.40 -3.81 15.37
C VAL A 26 -12.15 -5.13 15.16
N TYR A 27 -12.25 -5.96 16.20
CA TYR A 27 -12.96 -7.24 16.11
C TYR A 27 -14.47 -7.10 15.85
N THR A 28 -15.09 -5.97 16.19
CA THR A 28 -16.50 -5.69 15.89
C THR A 28 -16.69 -4.97 14.55
N LEU A 29 -15.90 -3.94 14.28
CA LEU A 29 -16.06 -3.13 13.07
C LEU A 29 -15.63 -3.86 11.80
N VAL A 30 -14.55 -4.65 11.84
CA VAL A 30 -14.04 -5.31 10.62
C VAL A 30 -15.08 -6.26 10.02
N PRO A 31 -15.74 -7.17 10.79
CA PRO A 31 -16.82 -7.99 10.24
C PRO A 31 -18.01 -7.18 9.73
N LEU A 32 -18.39 -6.10 10.42
CA LEU A 32 -19.53 -5.26 10.04
C LEU A 32 -19.26 -4.52 8.72
N VAL A 33 -18.08 -3.91 8.59
CA VAL A 33 -17.63 -3.25 7.36
C VAL A 33 -17.45 -4.27 6.23
N PHE A 34 -16.94 -5.47 6.52
CA PHE A 34 -16.80 -6.52 5.53
C PHE A 34 -18.16 -6.95 4.96
N VAL A 35 -19.14 -7.27 5.80
CA VAL A 35 -20.47 -7.71 5.36
C VAL A 35 -21.19 -6.56 4.65
N GLY A 36 -21.30 -5.39 5.29
CA GLY A 36 -22.01 -4.25 4.74
C GLY A 36 -21.37 -3.74 3.44
N GLY A 37 -20.04 -3.59 3.42
CA GLY A 37 -19.30 -3.19 2.23
C GLY A 37 -19.42 -4.19 1.08
N SER A 38 -19.39 -5.49 1.38
CA SER A 38 -19.54 -6.53 0.35
C SER A 38 -20.93 -6.55 -0.27
N LEU A 39 -21.99 -6.43 0.54
CA LEU A 39 -23.37 -6.37 0.04
C LEU A 39 -23.59 -5.14 -0.84
N LEU A 40 -23.12 -3.97 -0.41
CA LEU A 40 -23.19 -2.74 -1.22
C LEU A 40 -22.44 -2.86 -2.55
N LEU A 41 -21.28 -3.52 -2.56
CA LEU A 41 -20.53 -3.74 -3.80
C LEU A 41 -21.27 -4.68 -4.75
N LEU A 42 -21.84 -5.78 -4.24
CA LEU A 42 -22.60 -6.74 -5.01
C LEU A 42 -23.86 -6.13 -5.65
N GLU A 43 -24.50 -5.17 -4.98
CA GLU A 43 -25.64 -4.42 -5.54
C GLU A 43 -25.23 -3.48 -6.68
N ARG A 44 -24.00 -2.97 -6.66
CA ARG A 44 -23.54 -1.92 -7.59
C ARG A 44 -22.85 -2.45 -8.84
N SER A 45 -22.37 -3.69 -8.84
CA SER A 45 -21.63 -4.25 -9.98
C SER A 45 -21.72 -5.76 -10.03
N GLU A 46 -21.99 -6.29 -11.22
CA GLU A 46 -21.94 -7.72 -11.51
C GLU A 46 -20.52 -8.31 -11.34
N TYR A 47 -19.49 -7.48 -11.50
CA TYR A 47 -18.09 -7.90 -11.34
C TYR A 47 -17.61 -7.89 -9.88
N ALA A 48 -18.39 -7.32 -8.96
CA ALA A 48 -18.01 -7.22 -7.55
C ALA A 48 -17.77 -8.59 -6.91
N ALA A 49 -18.55 -9.61 -7.30
CA ALA A 49 -18.41 -10.96 -6.77
C ALA A 49 -17.01 -11.54 -7.07
N TYR A 50 -16.49 -11.32 -8.27
CA TYR A 50 -15.13 -11.75 -8.66
C TYR A 50 -14.06 -10.95 -7.91
N ALA A 51 -14.26 -9.64 -7.72
CA ALA A 51 -13.34 -8.80 -6.96
C ALA A 51 -13.26 -9.24 -5.48
N ILE A 52 -14.40 -9.55 -4.86
CA ILE A 52 -14.49 -10.06 -3.49
C ILE A 52 -13.81 -11.43 -3.38
N ALA A 53 -14.02 -12.33 -4.35
CA ALA A 53 -13.37 -13.64 -4.37
C ALA A 53 -11.84 -13.51 -4.46
N ALA A 54 -11.34 -12.67 -5.37
CA ALA A 54 -9.92 -12.35 -5.47
C ALA A 54 -9.38 -11.76 -4.16
N GLY A 55 -10.15 -10.86 -3.54
CA GLY A 55 -9.87 -10.28 -2.23
C GLY A 55 -9.68 -11.33 -1.14
N GLY A 56 -10.53 -12.36 -1.08
CA GLY A 56 -10.41 -13.44 -0.09
C GLY A 56 -9.29 -14.45 -0.35
N LEU A 57 -8.85 -14.62 -1.60
CA LEU A 57 -7.74 -15.53 -1.94
C LEU A 57 -6.37 -14.86 -1.82
N SER A 58 -6.29 -13.54 -2.05
CA SER A 58 -5.03 -12.80 -2.03
C SER A 58 -4.19 -12.96 -0.75
N PRO A 59 -4.75 -12.97 0.48
CA PRO A 59 -3.96 -13.06 1.71
C PRO A 59 -3.36 -14.46 1.91
N LEU A 60 -3.88 -15.48 1.22
CA LEU A 60 -3.34 -16.85 1.30
C LEU A 60 -1.91 -16.93 0.75
N GLN A 61 -1.50 -16.00 -0.11
CA GLN A 61 -0.12 -15.92 -0.59
C GLN A 61 0.85 -15.61 0.56
N LEU A 62 0.45 -14.76 1.50
CA LEU A 62 1.24 -14.43 2.69
C LEU A 62 1.37 -15.64 3.62
N LEU A 63 0.29 -16.41 3.80
CA LEU A 63 0.34 -17.67 4.56
C LEU A 63 1.21 -18.74 3.86
N GLY A 64 1.33 -18.66 2.54
CA GLY A 64 2.14 -19.53 1.71
C GLY A 64 3.64 -19.24 1.73
N GLU A 65 4.12 -18.14 2.32
CA GLU A 65 5.54 -17.76 2.25
C GLU A 65 6.50 -18.85 2.74
N ALA A 66 7.59 -19.06 1.99
CA ALA A 66 8.52 -20.17 2.22
C ALA A 66 9.24 -20.08 3.58
N GLU A 67 9.66 -18.88 3.99
CA GLU A 67 10.35 -18.63 5.25
C GLU A 67 9.44 -18.92 6.45
N ARG A 68 8.22 -18.41 6.41
CA ARG A 68 7.17 -18.66 7.40
C ARG A 68 6.85 -20.16 7.51
N ASN A 69 6.65 -20.83 6.38
CA ASN A 69 6.38 -22.27 6.37
C ASN A 69 7.58 -23.10 6.85
N ARG A 70 8.82 -22.66 6.60
CA ARG A 70 10.02 -23.27 7.16
C ARG A 70 10.06 -23.14 8.68
N PHE A 71 9.77 -21.95 9.21
CA PHE A 71 9.68 -21.70 10.65
C PHE A 71 8.66 -22.62 11.33
N LEU A 72 7.45 -22.76 10.75
CA LEU A 72 6.43 -23.64 11.31
C LEU A 72 6.84 -25.12 11.28
N LYS A 73 7.48 -25.59 10.20
CA LYS A 73 7.97 -26.97 10.09
C LYS A 73 9.08 -27.30 11.08
N ILE A 74 9.87 -26.31 11.50
CA ILE A 74 10.91 -26.49 12.52
C ILE A 74 10.28 -26.67 13.91
N GLN A 75 9.17 -25.96 14.20
CA GLN A 75 8.57 -25.95 15.53
C GLN A 75 7.49 -26.99 15.78
N PHE A 76 6.82 -27.48 14.72
CA PHE A 76 5.65 -28.35 14.85
C PHE A 76 5.83 -29.67 14.09
N LEU A 77 5.25 -30.74 14.64
CA LEU A 77 5.12 -32.02 13.96
C LEU A 77 4.31 -31.86 12.67
N PRO A 78 4.50 -32.73 11.65
CA PRO A 78 3.83 -32.59 10.36
C PRO A 78 2.30 -32.52 10.43
N ALA A 79 1.67 -33.28 11.33
CA ALA A 79 0.22 -33.26 11.54
C ALA A 79 -0.26 -31.91 12.11
N ASP A 80 0.41 -31.41 13.16
CA ASP A 80 0.11 -30.11 13.77
C ASP A 80 0.34 -28.96 12.79
N TYR A 81 1.43 -29.00 12.01
CA TYR A 81 1.72 -28.04 10.96
C TYR A 81 0.56 -27.95 9.95
N ARG A 82 0.08 -29.10 9.47
CA ARG A 82 -1.00 -29.16 8.49
C ARG A 82 -2.33 -28.67 9.06
N ASN A 83 -2.63 -29.01 10.32
CA ASN A 83 -3.82 -28.52 11.01
C ASN A 83 -3.76 -27.00 11.25
N ILE A 84 -2.59 -26.45 11.60
CA ILE A 84 -2.39 -24.99 11.72
C ILE A 84 -2.67 -24.34 10.37
N ARG A 85 -2.09 -24.85 9.29
CA ARG A 85 -2.29 -24.29 7.94
C ARG A 85 -3.74 -24.32 7.47
N LEU A 86 -4.45 -25.41 7.72
CA LEU A 86 -5.88 -25.52 7.40
C LEU A 86 -6.71 -24.54 8.22
N ALA A 87 -6.42 -24.40 9.52
CA ALA A 87 -7.14 -23.47 10.38
C ALA A 87 -6.89 -22.00 9.98
N GLU A 88 -5.67 -21.64 9.59
CA GLU A 88 -5.36 -20.28 9.14
C GLU A 88 -5.99 -19.94 7.80
N ASN A 89 -5.83 -20.81 6.81
CA ASN A 89 -6.46 -20.62 5.51
C ASN A 89 -7.99 -20.55 5.66
N GLY A 90 -8.57 -21.45 6.46
CA GLY A 90 -9.99 -21.45 6.76
C GLY A 90 -10.44 -20.18 7.47
N ALA A 91 -9.70 -19.68 8.47
CA ALA A 91 -10.04 -18.43 9.15
C ALA A 91 -10.11 -17.22 8.19
N ILE A 92 -9.28 -17.22 7.14
CA ILE A 92 -9.30 -16.18 6.11
C ILE A 92 -10.42 -16.41 5.09
N THR A 93 -10.61 -17.63 4.58
CA THR A 93 -11.55 -17.88 3.47
C THR A 93 -12.99 -18.09 3.93
N LEU A 94 -13.23 -18.55 5.16
CA LEU A 94 -14.57 -18.90 5.65
C LEU A 94 -15.54 -17.72 5.63
N PRO A 95 -15.19 -16.48 6.05
CA PRO A 95 -16.10 -15.34 5.94
C PRO A 95 -16.57 -15.09 4.50
N PHE A 96 -15.69 -15.27 3.51
CA PHE A 96 -16.02 -15.11 2.09
C PHE A 96 -16.90 -16.24 1.57
N VAL A 97 -16.63 -17.49 1.97
CA VAL A 97 -17.48 -18.64 1.64
C VAL A 97 -18.88 -18.40 2.18
N LEU A 98 -19.03 -18.03 3.45
CA LEU A 98 -20.33 -17.77 4.08
C LEU A 98 -21.09 -16.64 3.37
N LEU A 99 -20.39 -15.56 3.02
CA LEU A 99 -20.96 -14.45 2.25
C LEU A 99 -21.49 -14.91 0.89
N PHE A 100 -20.71 -15.69 0.13
CA PHE A 100 -21.13 -16.18 -1.19
C PHE A 100 -22.28 -17.18 -1.12
N LEU A 101 -22.32 -18.02 -0.08
CA LEU A 101 -23.46 -18.92 0.16
C LEU A 101 -24.72 -18.11 0.49
N ALA A 102 -24.61 -17.10 1.35
CA ALA A 102 -25.74 -16.25 1.73
C ALA A 102 -26.30 -15.41 0.58
N THR A 103 -25.46 -15.07 -0.40
CA THR A 103 -25.83 -14.25 -1.57
C THR A 103 -26.13 -15.08 -2.83
N GLY A 104 -26.06 -16.41 -2.76
CA GLY A 104 -26.41 -17.32 -3.86
C GLY A 104 -25.32 -17.56 -4.90
N PHE A 105 -24.09 -17.09 -4.67
CA PHE A 105 -22.93 -17.33 -5.55
C PHE A 105 -22.24 -18.67 -5.26
N TRP A 106 -22.96 -19.78 -5.43
CA TRP A 106 -22.51 -21.13 -5.07
C TRP A 106 -21.19 -21.55 -5.74
N ALA A 107 -21.00 -21.19 -7.01
CA ALA A 107 -19.77 -21.51 -7.74
C ALA A 107 -18.55 -20.80 -7.14
N LEU A 108 -18.67 -19.51 -6.80
CA LEU A 108 -17.59 -18.76 -6.16
C LEU A 108 -17.33 -19.25 -4.74
N ALA A 109 -18.37 -19.62 -3.98
CA ALA A 109 -18.21 -20.26 -2.67
C ALA A 109 -17.38 -21.56 -2.77
N LEU A 110 -17.69 -22.40 -3.77
CA LEU A 110 -16.97 -23.64 -4.02
C LEU A 110 -15.50 -23.38 -4.41
N VAL A 111 -15.26 -22.45 -5.34
CA VAL A 111 -13.90 -22.06 -5.75
C VAL A 111 -13.11 -21.54 -4.54
N GLN A 112 -13.72 -20.67 -3.73
CA GLN A 112 -13.08 -20.09 -2.55
C GLN A 112 -12.69 -21.17 -1.53
N ALA A 113 -13.57 -22.14 -1.29
CA ALA A 113 -13.32 -23.25 -0.38
C ALA A 113 -12.22 -24.19 -0.90
N LEU A 114 -12.29 -24.58 -2.18
CA LEU A 114 -11.34 -25.50 -2.80
C LEU A 114 -9.94 -24.87 -2.90
N VAL A 115 -9.84 -23.65 -3.43
CA VAL A 115 -8.55 -22.96 -3.55
C VAL A 115 -8.00 -22.62 -2.16
N GLY A 116 -8.84 -22.18 -1.23
CA GLY A 116 -8.47 -21.94 0.17
C GLY A 116 -7.87 -23.17 0.85
N GLY A 117 -8.53 -24.32 0.71
CA GLY A 117 -8.05 -25.60 1.24
C GLY A 117 -6.79 -26.10 0.54
N ALA A 118 -6.76 -26.06 -0.79
CA ALA A 118 -5.61 -26.49 -1.59
C ALA A 118 -4.35 -25.68 -1.25
N MET A 119 -4.49 -24.37 -1.07
CA MET A 119 -3.39 -23.49 -0.68
C MET A 119 -2.74 -23.90 0.65
N ALA A 120 -3.42 -24.64 1.53
CA ALA A 120 -2.85 -25.11 2.80
C ALA A 120 -1.78 -26.21 2.57
N PHE A 121 -1.81 -26.87 1.41
CA PHE A 121 -0.85 -27.92 1.02
C PHE A 121 0.27 -27.39 0.12
N LEU A 122 0.06 -26.25 -0.54
CA LEU A 122 1.04 -25.63 -1.41
C LEU A 122 1.97 -24.72 -0.61
N ASN A 123 3.27 -24.83 -0.84
CA ASN A 123 4.25 -23.87 -0.34
C ASN A 123 4.53 -22.84 -1.44
N GLY A 124 4.53 -21.56 -1.07
CA GLY A 124 4.94 -20.48 -1.95
C GLY A 124 6.40 -20.64 -2.36
N ARG A 125 6.70 -20.28 -3.61
CA ARG A 125 8.08 -20.22 -4.10
C ARG A 125 8.78 -19.02 -3.45
N SER A 126 10.07 -19.17 -3.14
CA SER A 126 10.91 -18.04 -2.72
C SER A 126 10.83 -16.93 -3.76
N ARG A 127 10.79 -15.67 -3.32
CA ARG A 127 10.84 -14.51 -4.23
C ARG A 127 12.05 -14.66 -5.14
N SER A 128 11.83 -14.62 -6.45
CA SER A 128 12.90 -14.58 -7.44
C SER A 128 13.69 -13.29 -7.25
N SER A 129 15.03 -13.37 -7.25
CA SER A 129 15.94 -12.23 -7.07
C SER A 129 16.11 -11.38 -8.33
N PHE A 130 15.17 -11.48 -9.27
CA PHE A 130 15.22 -10.71 -10.51
C PHE A 130 15.05 -9.21 -10.21
N ALA A 131 16.15 -8.48 -10.31
CA ALA A 131 16.18 -7.04 -10.08
C ALA A 131 16.00 -6.32 -11.43
N LEU A 132 14.82 -5.73 -11.64
CA LEU A 132 14.61 -4.84 -12.78
C LEU A 132 15.56 -3.62 -12.68
N PRO A 133 16.24 -3.25 -13.78
CA PRO A 133 16.97 -2.00 -13.85
C PRO A 133 15.97 -0.84 -13.77
N THR A 134 16.24 0.14 -12.91
CA THR A 134 15.38 1.31 -12.70
C THR A 134 16.19 2.59 -12.89
N PRO A 135 15.62 3.64 -13.49
CA PRO A 135 16.31 4.93 -13.67
C PRO A 135 16.57 5.66 -12.34
N PHE A 136 16.00 5.18 -11.23
CA PHE A 136 16.07 5.79 -9.90
C PHE A 136 17.27 5.32 -9.05
N SER A 137 18.32 4.76 -9.66
CA SER A 137 19.43 4.12 -8.93
C SER A 137 20.40 5.10 -8.25
N ARG A 138 20.40 6.38 -8.63
CA ARG A 138 21.36 7.39 -8.13
C ARG A 138 21.14 7.76 -6.67
N TYR A 139 19.89 7.79 -6.20
CA TYR A 139 19.54 8.02 -4.80
C TYR A 139 18.79 6.80 -4.27
N PRO A 140 19.51 5.87 -3.61
CA PRO A 140 18.96 4.59 -3.22
C PRO A 140 18.05 4.79 -2.01
N PHE A 141 16.76 4.54 -2.17
CA PHE A 141 15.89 3.86 -1.21
C PHE A 141 14.45 3.85 -1.76
N GLU A 142 13.76 4.99 -1.72
CA GLU A 142 12.31 5.03 -1.94
C GLU A 142 11.91 4.63 -3.37
N PHE A 143 12.33 5.41 -4.38
CA PHE A 143 11.92 5.16 -5.76
C PHE A 143 12.55 3.91 -6.36
N ALA A 144 13.79 3.56 -5.98
CA ALA A 144 14.45 2.36 -6.47
C ALA A 144 13.80 1.06 -5.96
N ILE A 145 13.53 0.98 -4.66
CA ILE A 145 12.86 -0.19 -4.06
C ILE A 145 11.38 -0.20 -4.46
N GLY A 146 10.73 0.96 -4.39
CA GLY A 146 9.33 1.14 -4.72
C GLY A 146 8.99 0.75 -6.16
N ALA A 147 9.73 1.26 -7.14
CA ALA A 147 9.48 0.93 -8.55
C ALA A 147 9.66 -0.57 -8.83
N ARG A 148 10.60 -1.24 -8.17
CA ARG A 148 10.78 -2.70 -8.28
C ARG A 148 9.65 -3.50 -7.63
N GLN A 149 9.06 -2.99 -6.56
CA GLN A 149 7.94 -3.66 -5.89
C GLN A 149 6.63 -3.47 -6.66
N TRP A 150 6.41 -2.29 -7.24
CA TRP A 150 5.13 -1.88 -7.83
C TRP A 150 5.16 -1.75 -9.36
N TRP A 151 6.15 -2.34 -10.04
CA TRP A 151 6.22 -2.32 -11.50
C TRP A 151 4.94 -2.81 -12.21
N PRO A 152 4.15 -3.79 -11.71
CA PRO A 152 2.93 -4.22 -12.40
C PRO A 152 1.88 -3.11 -12.43
N LEU A 153 1.79 -2.31 -11.35
CA LEU A 153 0.85 -1.20 -11.27
C LEU A 153 1.22 -0.08 -12.25
N LEU A 154 2.52 0.14 -12.48
CA LEU A 154 3.00 1.07 -13.50
C LEU A 154 2.67 0.60 -14.93
N LEU A 155 2.69 -0.72 -15.18
CA LEU A 155 2.24 -1.27 -16.47
C LEU A 155 0.73 -1.13 -16.66
N ILE A 156 -0.06 -1.35 -15.61
CA ILE A 156 -1.50 -1.08 -15.64
C ILE A 156 -1.75 0.39 -15.95
N ALA A 157 -1.03 1.31 -15.31
CA ALA A 157 -1.12 2.73 -15.62
C ALA A 157 -0.80 3.02 -17.10
N ALA A 158 0.30 2.48 -17.63
CA ALA A 158 0.65 2.65 -19.04
C ALA A 158 -0.42 2.08 -19.99
N PHE A 159 -0.99 0.92 -19.67
CA PHE A 159 -2.10 0.33 -20.41
C PHE A 159 -3.34 1.22 -20.40
N LEU A 160 -3.73 1.73 -19.23
CA LEU A 160 -4.88 2.63 -19.08
C LEU A 160 -4.67 3.94 -19.85
N LEU A 161 -3.44 4.48 -19.88
CA LEU A 161 -3.13 5.65 -20.70
C LEU A 161 -3.38 5.37 -22.18
N VAL A 162 -2.85 4.26 -22.71
CA VAL A 162 -3.05 3.90 -24.13
C VAL A 162 -4.53 3.70 -24.46
N MET A 163 -5.29 3.05 -23.57
CA MET A 163 -6.73 2.86 -23.78
C MET A 163 -7.51 4.18 -23.69
N GLY A 164 -7.14 5.07 -22.77
CA GLY A 164 -7.72 6.41 -22.66
C GLY A 164 -7.48 7.22 -23.92
N LEU A 165 -6.25 7.24 -24.45
CA LEU A 165 -5.91 7.93 -25.69
C LEU A 165 -6.68 7.37 -26.89
N ARG A 166 -6.82 6.04 -26.99
CA ARG A 166 -7.58 5.40 -28.07
C ARG A 166 -9.07 5.68 -28.03
N ALA A 167 -9.63 5.82 -26.83
CA ALA A 167 -11.03 6.14 -26.61
C ALA A 167 -11.32 7.64 -26.60
N ASP A 168 -10.31 8.48 -26.88
CA ASP A 168 -10.36 9.95 -26.77
C ASP A 168 -10.91 10.42 -25.41
N ASN A 169 -10.53 9.70 -24.35
CA ASN A 169 -11.03 9.90 -23.00
C ASN A 169 -9.94 10.53 -22.11
N PHE A 170 -10.10 11.83 -21.84
CA PHE A 170 -9.17 12.59 -21.02
C PHE A 170 -9.15 12.07 -19.57
N GLU A 171 -10.31 11.79 -18.99
CA GLU A 171 -10.43 11.39 -17.58
C GLU A 171 -9.71 10.08 -17.29
N LEU A 172 -9.83 9.09 -18.18
CA LEU A 172 -9.14 7.80 -18.07
C LEU A 172 -7.62 7.97 -18.21
N SER A 173 -7.20 8.83 -19.14
CA SER A 173 -5.79 9.15 -19.37
C SER A 173 -5.16 9.90 -18.19
N ALA A 174 -5.89 10.87 -17.63
CA ALA A 174 -5.50 11.61 -16.43
C ALA A 174 -5.50 10.71 -15.18
N PHE A 175 -6.47 9.80 -15.06
CA PHE A 175 -6.50 8.78 -14.01
C PHE A 175 -5.28 7.87 -14.07
N ALA A 176 -4.91 7.40 -15.27
CA ALA A 176 -3.71 6.59 -15.49
C ALA A 176 -2.43 7.30 -15.00
N TRP A 177 -2.30 8.60 -15.26
CA TRP A 177 -1.23 9.40 -14.69
C TRP A 177 -1.28 9.47 -13.16
N PHE A 178 -2.46 9.71 -12.56
CA PHE A 178 -2.60 9.73 -11.09
C PHE A 178 -2.30 8.38 -10.44
N VAL A 179 -2.49 7.24 -11.14
CA VAL A 179 -2.01 5.94 -10.65
C VAL A 179 -0.51 5.98 -10.41
N THR A 180 0.29 6.65 -11.26
CA THR A 180 1.74 6.80 -11.03
C THR A 180 2.04 7.65 -9.79
N VAL A 181 1.23 8.67 -9.51
CA VAL A 181 1.36 9.53 -8.33
C VAL A 181 1.09 8.73 -7.05
N PHE A 182 -0.03 8.01 -6.98
CA PHE A 182 -0.37 7.19 -5.82
C PHE A 182 0.62 6.03 -5.63
N THR A 183 1.13 5.47 -6.73
CA THR A 183 2.21 4.46 -6.68
C THR A 183 3.48 5.07 -6.08
N ALA A 184 3.86 6.28 -6.48
CA ALA A 184 5.01 6.99 -5.91
C ALA A 184 4.83 7.31 -4.42
N MET A 185 3.61 7.66 -3.97
CA MET A 185 3.33 7.81 -2.54
C MET A 185 3.54 6.50 -1.78
N ALA A 186 3.12 5.36 -2.34
CA ALA A 186 3.31 4.06 -1.71
C ALA A 186 4.81 3.72 -1.49
N PHE A 187 5.72 4.30 -2.27
CA PHE A 187 7.17 4.10 -2.10
C PHE A 187 7.71 4.64 -0.76
N TYR A 188 6.97 5.55 -0.12
CA TYR A 188 7.34 6.20 1.14
C TYR A 188 6.68 5.57 2.38
N GLN A 189 5.91 4.48 2.23
CA GLN A 189 5.23 3.85 3.37
C GLN A 189 6.18 3.23 4.39
N ARG A 190 7.34 2.71 3.95
CA ARG A 190 8.30 2.06 4.83
C ARG A 190 9.35 3.04 5.34
N PRO A 191 9.66 3.02 6.65
CA PRO A 191 10.76 3.80 7.19
C PRO A 191 12.09 3.32 6.63
N GLU A 192 13.04 4.23 6.47
CA GLU A 192 14.38 3.87 6.02
C GLU A 192 15.18 3.27 7.17
N PRO A 193 16.09 2.33 6.90
CA PRO A 193 17.03 1.90 7.93
C PRO A 193 17.82 3.09 8.48
N GLY A 194 18.05 3.09 9.80
CA GLY A 194 18.80 4.14 10.53
C GLY A 194 20.07 4.63 9.84
N PHE A 195 20.85 3.68 9.33
CA PHE A 195 22.09 3.94 8.60
C PHE A 195 21.92 4.92 7.41
N TYR A 196 20.86 4.80 6.61
CA TYR A 196 20.61 5.71 5.47
C TYR A 196 20.31 7.14 5.90
N VAL A 197 19.81 7.33 7.12
CA VAL A 197 19.53 8.65 7.68
C VAL A 197 20.78 9.20 8.36
N TRP A 198 21.44 8.40 9.20
CA TRP A 198 22.58 8.83 10.03
C TRP A 198 23.87 9.11 9.28
N VAL A 199 24.05 8.55 8.08
CA VAL A 199 25.25 8.81 7.26
C VAL A 199 25.34 10.28 6.82
N HIS A 200 24.23 11.02 6.86
CA HIS A 200 24.20 12.42 6.48
C HIS A 200 24.65 13.36 7.59
N THR A 201 25.50 14.31 7.23
CA THR A 201 25.96 15.39 8.11
C THR A 201 25.02 16.60 8.17
N MET A 202 23.85 16.50 7.54
CA MET A 202 22.89 17.58 7.32
C MET A 202 22.05 17.90 8.57
N THR A 203 21.50 19.11 8.65
CA THR A 203 20.43 19.40 9.62
C THR A 203 19.12 18.74 9.22
N GLY A 204 18.19 18.53 10.16
CA GLY A 204 16.90 17.92 9.87
C GLY A 204 16.11 18.65 8.76
N LYS A 205 16.18 19.98 8.74
CA LYS A 205 15.55 20.81 7.69
C LYS A 205 16.22 20.61 6.33
N GLN A 206 17.55 20.63 6.27
CA GLN A 206 18.30 20.43 5.02
C GLN A 206 18.06 19.03 4.44
N PHE A 207 18.07 18.01 5.31
CA PHE A 207 17.78 16.64 4.92
C PHE A 207 16.36 16.51 4.34
N LEU A 208 15.35 17.08 5.02
CA LEU A 208 13.97 17.01 4.57
C LEU A 208 13.75 17.75 3.24
N ILE A 209 14.33 18.94 3.07
CA ILE A 209 14.28 19.70 1.82
C ILE A 209 14.89 18.88 0.68
N ARG A 210 16.06 18.28 0.91
CA ARG A 210 16.72 17.42 -0.09
C ARG A 210 15.83 16.24 -0.47
N LYS A 211 15.19 15.58 0.50
CA LYS A 211 14.25 14.47 0.24
C LYS A 211 13.04 14.92 -0.58
N LEU A 212 12.46 16.08 -0.28
CA LEU A 212 11.36 16.65 -1.07
C LEU A 212 11.79 16.94 -2.52
N PHE A 213 12.95 17.58 -2.73
CA PHE A 213 13.45 17.86 -4.08
C PHE A 213 13.69 16.59 -4.89
N ILE A 214 14.37 15.60 -4.31
CA ILE A 214 14.63 14.32 -4.99
C ILE A 214 13.31 13.59 -5.28
N GLY A 215 12.42 13.53 -4.30
CA GLY A 215 11.12 12.86 -4.44
C GLY A 215 10.25 13.49 -5.53
N CYS A 216 10.08 14.81 -5.51
CA CYS A 216 9.32 15.53 -6.54
C CYS A 216 9.99 15.43 -7.92
N GLY A 217 11.32 15.49 -8.00
CA GLY A 217 12.05 15.30 -9.26
C GLY A 217 11.82 13.91 -9.86
N TYR A 218 11.83 12.85 -9.04
CA TYR A 218 11.55 11.50 -9.50
C TYR A 218 10.08 11.24 -9.80
N LEU A 219 9.15 11.90 -9.08
CA LEU A 219 7.74 11.88 -9.44
C LEU A 219 7.51 12.52 -10.81
N PHE A 220 8.14 13.66 -11.07
CA PHE A 220 8.09 14.30 -12.38
C PHE A 220 8.64 13.38 -13.47
N LEU A 221 9.82 12.78 -13.25
CA LEU A 221 10.42 11.84 -14.19
C LEU A 221 9.50 10.63 -14.49
N LEU A 222 8.84 10.09 -13.46
CA LEU A 222 7.91 8.96 -13.59
C LEU A 222 6.64 9.35 -14.35
N GLY A 223 6.07 10.53 -14.06
CA GLY A 223 4.85 11.03 -14.68
C GLY A 223 5.05 11.69 -16.04
N PHE A 224 6.28 12.10 -16.38
CA PHE A 224 6.61 12.84 -17.59
C PHE A 224 6.03 12.24 -18.89
N PRO A 225 6.19 10.94 -19.20
CA PRO A 225 5.62 10.39 -20.43
C PRO A 225 4.09 10.49 -20.47
N PHE A 226 3.42 10.36 -19.32
CA PHE A 226 1.96 10.48 -19.24
C PHE A 226 1.51 11.92 -19.49
N ILE A 227 2.16 12.88 -18.82
CA ILE A 227 1.87 14.31 -18.95
C ILE A 227 2.14 14.78 -20.38
N LEU A 228 3.22 14.32 -21.01
CA LEU A 228 3.53 14.63 -22.39
C LEU A 228 2.41 14.14 -23.33
N CYS A 229 1.94 12.90 -23.16
CA CYS A 229 0.80 12.40 -23.92
C CYS A 229 -0.47 13.24 -23.68
N LEU A 230 -0.76 13.63 -22.44
CA LEU A 230 -1.92 14.46 -22.14
C LEU A 230 -1.85 15.83 -22.83
N PHE A 231 -0.68 16.48 -22.86
CA PHE A 231 -0.53 17.76 -23.56
C PHE A 231 -0.63 17.63 -25.09
N LEU A 232 -0.14 16.52 -25.66
CA LEU A 232 -0.15 16.31 -27.11
C LEU A 232 -1.53 15.93 -27.64
N PHE A 233 -2.27 15.07 -26.92
CA PHE A 233 -3.56 14.56 -27.37
C PHE A 233 -4.75 15.35 -26.81
N PHE A 234 -4.60 16.00 -25.65
CA PHE A 234 -5.66 16.80 -25.02
C PHE A 234 -5.17 18.23 -24.69
N PRO A 235 -4.71 19.02 -25.68
CA PRO A 235 -4.12 20.34 -25.45
C PRO A 235 -5.08 21.33 -24.79
N GLU A 236 -6.39 21.17 -24.98
CA GLU A 236 -7.41 22.03 -24.38
C GLU A 236 -7.42 21.97 -22.85
N TRP A 237 -7.03 20.83 -22.28
CA TRP A 237 -7.05 20.56 -20.83
C TRP A 237 -5.73 20.93 -20.13
N TRP A 238 -4.85 21.69 -20.78
CA TRP A 238 -3.50 22.00 -20.30
C TRP A 238 -3.47 22.57 -18.87
N LEU A 239 -4.42 23.46 -18.54
CA LEU A 239 -4.49 24.09 -17.22
C LEU A 239 -4.78 23.07 -16.13
N ILE A 240 -5.68 22.11 -16.41
CA ILE A 240 -6.05 21.04 -15.47
C ILE A 240 -4.89 20.07 -15.29
N VAL A 241 -4.14 19.76 -16.35
CA VAL A 241 -2.92 18.95 -16.26
C VAL A 241 -1.86 19.64 -15.38
N LEU A 242 -1.63 20.94 -15.55
CA LEU A 242 -0.69 21.70 -14.72
C LEU A 242 -1.13 21.76 -13.24
N LEU A 243 -2.40 22.09 -12.97
CA LEU A 243 -2.93 22.11 -11.61
C LEU A 243 -2.87 20.73 -10.95
N GLY A 244 -3.20 19.67 -11.71
CA GLY A 244 -3.05 18.29 -11.25
C GLY A 244 -1.61 17.96 -10.85
N GLN A 245 -0.61 18.47 -11.58
CA GLN A 245 0.80 18.18 -11.31
C GLN A 245 1.27 18.92 -10.05
N LEU A 246 0.77 20.13 -9.82
CA LEU A 246 0.99 20.84 -8.55
C LEU A 246 0.39 20.07 -7.38
N ILE A 247 -0.84 19.55 -7.52
CA ILE A 247 -1.48 18.70 -6.52
C ILE A 247 -0.68 17.41 -6.29
N ALA A 248 -0.17 16.78 -7.35
CA ALA A 248 0.66 15.59 -7.25
C ALA A 248 1.95 15.84 -6.43
N PHE A 249 2.60 16.99 -6.62
CA PHE A 249 3.73 17.39 -5.79
C PHE A 249 3.34 17.62 -4.34
N LEU A 250 2.18 18.22 -4.07
CA LEU A 250 1.67 18.40 -2.71
C LEU A 250 1.36 17.07 -2.03
N TYR A 251 0.75 16.11 -2.73
CA TYR A 251 0.48 14.77 -2.20
C TYR A 251 1.76 14.03 -1.81
N LEU A 252 2.77 14.03 -2.68
CA LEU A 252 4.04 13.39 -2.35
C LEU A 252 4.75 14.13 -1.20
N SER A 253 4.69 15.46 -1.18
CA SER A 253 5.27 16.27 -0.10
C SER A 253 4.62 15.98 1.24
N LEU A 254 3.30 15.80 1.27
CA LEU A 254 2.58 15.38 2.47
C LEU A 254 3.06 14.01 2.94
N MET A 255 3.14 13.04 2.03
CA MET A 255 3.60 11.68 2.35
C MET A 255 5.02 11.68 2.95
N ILE A 256 5.93 12.45 2.34
CA ILE A 256 7.33 12.60 2.80
C ILE A 256 7.39 13.23 4.19
N THR A 257 6.69 14.34 4.41
CA THR A 257 6.71 15.04 5.71
C THR A 257 6.08 14.22 6.82
N ILE A 258 5.01 13.46 6.55
CA ILE A 258 4.40 12.54 7.51
C ILE A 258 5.33 11.36 7.82
N LYS A 259 5.95 10.73 6.80
CA LYS A 259 6.96 9.67 7.01
C LYS A 259 8.03 10.11 8.00
N TYR A 260 8.62 11.28 7.80
CA TYR A 260 9.70 11.78 8.65
C TYR A 260 9.25 12.35 9.99
N THR A 261 7.96 12.60 10.17
CA THR A 261 7.35 12.86 11.48
C THR A 261 7.23 11.58 12.30
N ALA A 262 6.84 10.47 11.66
CA ALA A 262 6.68 9.16 12.31
C ALA A 262 8.02 8.46 12.60
N TYR A 263 9.06 8.80 11.84
CA TYR A 263 10.38 8.18 11.93
C TYR A 263 10.94 8.12 13.38
N PRO A 264 11.53 6.98 13.81
CA PRO A 264 11.87 5.76 13.04
C PRO A 264 10.73 4.74 12.92
N GLN A 265 9.54 5.05 13.41
CA GLN A 265 8.38 4.17 13.36
C GLN A 265 7.67 4.27 12.00
N GLU A 266 6.78 3.30 11.74
CA GLU A 266 5.86 3.36 10.61
C GLU A 266 4.80 4.44 10.81
N ILE A 267 4.16 4.86 9.71
CA ILE A 267 3.09 5.84 9.74
C ILE A 267 1.93 5.30 10.57
N SER A 268 1.56 6.05 11.61
CA SER A 268 0.45 5.69 12.49
C SER A 268 -0.90 5.92 11.81
N LEU A 269 -1.95 5.26 12.30
CA LEU A 269 -3.30 5.37 11.74
C LEU A 269 -3.88 6.81 11.77
N PRO A 270 -3.70 7.62 12.84
CA PRO A 270 -4.09 9.02 12.83
C PRO A 270 -3.42 9.84 11.72
N GLN A 271 -2.13 9.59 11.47
CA GLN A 271 -1.42 10.21 10.34
C GLN A 271 -1.94 9.71 8.99
N GLY A 272 -2.34 8.45 8.91
CA GLY A 272 -3.06 7.89 7.76
C GLY A 272 -4.37 8.62 7.45
N PHE A 273 -5.16 8.97 8.48
CA PHE A 273 -6.36 9.79 8.31
C PHE A 273 -6.04 11.20 7.80
N VAL A 274 -4.95 11.81 8.27
CA VAL A 274 -4.50 13.11 7.75
C VAL A 274 -4.11 13.03 6.28
N ILE A 275 -3.42 11.96 5.86
CA ILE A 275 -3.14 11.71 4.44
C ILE A 275 -4.44 11.58 3.65
N GLY A 276 -5.39 10.76 4.12
CA GLY A 276 -6.69 10.57 3.48
C GLY A 276 -7.48 11.88 3.34
N ALA A 277 -7.54 12.67 4.42
CA ALA A 277 -8.20 13.98 4.41
C ALA A 277 -7.51 14.95 3.44
N GLY A 278 -6.17 14.95 3.38
CA GLY A 278 -5.41 15.75 2.42
C GLY A 278 -5.67 15.38 0.97
N ILE A 279 -5.91 14.09 0.68
CA ILE A 279 -6.28 13.62 -0.67
C ILE A 279 -7.71 14.03 -1.03
N MET A 280 -8.64 13.98 -0.07
CA MET A 280 -10.04 14.37 -0.30
C MET A 280 -10.21 15.89 -0.44
N LEU A 281 -9.35 16.68 0.20
CA LEU A 281 -9.38 18.14 0.18
C LEU A 281 -8.01 18.72 -0.21
N PRO A 282 -7.65 18.75 -1.51
CA PRO A 282 -6.36 19.23 -1.98
C PRO A 282 -5.98 20.65 -1.51
N PRO A 283 -6.90 21.64 -1.41
CA PRO A 283 -6.55 22.96 -0.89
C PRO A 283 -6.01 22.94 0.53
N LEU A 284 -6.43 21.97 1.35
CA LEU A 284 -5.99 21.82 2.75
C LEU A 284 -4.50 21.46 2.84
N LEU A 285 -3.93 20.86 1.78
CA LEU A 285 -2.51 20.50 1.71
C LEU A 285 -1.59 21.71 1.87
N LEU A 286 -2.02 22.90 1.41
CA LEU A 286 -1.25 24.14 1.54
C LEU A 286 -0.99 24.51 3.00
N VAL A 287 -1.83 24.03 3.92
CA VAL A 287 -1.69 24.24 5.37
C VAL A 287 -1.04 23.02 6.03
N ILE A 288 -1.47 21.81 5.68
CA ILE A 288 -0.99 20.57 6.32
C ILE A 288 0.49 20.33 6.00
N VAL A 289 0.92 20.53 4.75
CA VAL A 289 2.31 20.24 4.35
C VAL A 289 3.32 21.11 5.12
N PRO A 290 3.18 22.45 5.22
CA PRO A 290 4.06 23.27 6.05
C PRO A 290 4.06 22.91 7.54
N TYR A 291 2.89 22.54 8.07
CA TYR A 291 2.76 22.10 9.47
C TYR A 291 3.59 20.83 9.73
N TYR A 292 3.39 19.78 8.94
CA TYR A 292 4.14 18.53 9.08
C TYR A 292 5.62 18.68 8.69
N PHE A 293 5.95 19.59 7.77
CA PHE A 293 7.34 19.91 7.45
C PHE A 293 8.10 20.42 8.69
N SER A 294 7.47 21.30 9.46
CA SER A 294 8.05 21.85 10.69
C SER A 294 8.24 20.78 11.76
N LEU A 295 7.26 19.90 11.91
CA LEU A 295 7.32 18.79 12.87
C LEU A 295 8.38 17.75 12.50
N ALA A 296 8.41 17.34 11.23
CA ALA A 296 9.40 16.42 10.67
C ALA A 296 10.83 16.97 10.81
N SER A 297 11.04 18.27 10.54
CA SER A 297 12.35 18.90 10.67
C SER A 297 12.88 18.84 12.11
N ARG A 298 12.02 19.08 13.11
CA ARG A 298 12.37 18.96 14.53
C ARG A 298 12.68 17.52 14.91
N ARG A 299 11.84 16.58 14.48
CA ARG A 299 12.01 15.15 14.74
C ARG A 299 13.33 14.63 14.16
N LEU A 300 13.65 15.00 12.92
CA LEU A 300 14.90 14.65 12.26
C LEU A 300 16.12 15.28 12.95
N GLY A 301 16.01 16.52 13.47
CA GLY A 301 17.07 17.15 14.25
C GLY A 301 17.48 16.32 15.48
N LEU A 302 16.50 15.72 16.16
CA LEU A 302 16.75 14.81 17.29
C LEU A 302 17.47 13.52 16.85
N VAL A 303 17.08 12.98 15.68
CA VAL A 303 17.65 11.72 15.14
C VAL A 303 19.07 11.91 14.60
N LEU A 304 19.35 13.06 13.98
CA LEU A 304 20.65 13.41 13.41
C LEU A 304 21.61 14.02 14.44
N GLY A 305 21.17 14.19 15.69
CA GLY A 305 22.00 14.69 16.79
C GLY A 305 22.45 16.16 16.64
N ARG A 306 21.81 16.92 15.75
CA ARG A 306 22.12 18.33 15.48
C ARG A 306 20.82 19.13 15.52
N GLY A 307 20.57 19.76 16.67
CA GLY A 307 19.51 20.76 16.83
C GLY A 307 19.74 21.90 15.84
N GLY A 308 18.66 22.35 15.19
CA GLY A 308 18.69 23.40 14.18
C GLY A 308 19.15 24.75 14.71
#